data_AF-C6HRN3-F1
#
_entry.id   AF-C6HRN3-F1
#
_cell.length_a   1.000
_cell.length_b   1.000
_cell.length_c   1.000
_cell.angle_alpha   90.00
_cell.angle_beta   90.00
_cell.angle_gamma   90.00
#
_symmetry.space_group_name_H-M   'P 1'
#
loop_
_entity.id
_entity.type
_entity.pdbx_description
1 polymer ?
#
loop_
_entity_poly.entity_id
_entity_poly.type
_entity_poly.pdbx_seq_one_letter_code
_entity_poly.pdbx_strand_id
1 'polypeptide(L)' 'MAKENSNNGILAPMTKRGFLSKPNEVGVVAVGFAGGQSKPGVDAGPTALIETGLLEQLHEDLDYKSSYDTQ' A
#
# COMPACT_ATOMS: atom_id res chain seq x y z
N MET A 1 -33.77 -4.56 -27.88
CA MET A 1 -33.45 -4.47 -26.43
C MET A 1 -31.94 -4.55 -26.29
N ALA A 2 -31.25 -3.40 -26.32
CA ALA A 2 -29.82 -3.33 -26.05
C ALA A 2 -29.65 -3.15 -24.54
N LYS A 3 -28.90 -4.04 -23.88
CA LYS A 3 -28.55 -3.91 -22.47
C LYS A 3 -27.41 -2.91 -22.34
N GLU A 4 -27.65 -1.84 -21.60
CA GLU A 4 -26.62 -0.93 -21.11
C GLU A 4 -25.75 -1.69 -20.09
N ASN A 5 -24.44 -1.75 -20.33
CA ASN A 5 -23.47 -2.42 -19.48
C ASN A 5 -22.78 -1.34 -18.64
N SER A 6 -23.34 -1.04 -17.47
CA SER A 6 -22.80 -0.08 -16.51
C SER A 6 -21.59 -0.69 -15.78
N ASN A 7 -20.43 -0.70 -16.42
CA ASN A 7 -19.14 -0.87 -15.75
C ASN A 7 -18.35 0.44 -15.83
N ASN A 8 -18.95 1.53 -15.34
CA ASN A 8 -18.23 2.78 -15.10
C ASN A 8 -17.59 2.70 -13.70
N GLY A 9 -16.57 1.85 -13.58
CA GLY A 9 -15.64 1.95 -12.46
C GLY A 9 -14.88 3.27 -12.61
N ILE A 10 -15.08 4.19 -11.67
CA ILE A 10 -14.27 5.40 -11.57
C ILE A 10 -12.84 4.96 -11.26
N LEU A 11 -12.04 4.66 -12.29
CA LEU A 11 -10.60 4.62 -12.14
C LEU A 11 -10.18 6.07 -11.92
N ALA A 12 -9.98 6.44 -10.65
CA ALA A 12 -9.35 7.72 -10.33
C ALA A 12 -8.12 7.83 -11.24
N PRO A 13 -7.97 8.91 -12.04
CA PRO A 13 -6.84 9.02 -12.92
C PRO A 13 -5.63 9.06 -12.00
N MET A 14 -4.88 7.95 -11.95
CA MET A 14 -3.66 7.87 -11.19
C MET A 14 -2.76 8.93 -11.78
N THR A 15 -2.74 10.08 -11.09
CA THR A 15 -2.28 11.35 -11.65
C THR A 15 -0.90 11.10 -12.20
N LYS A 16 -0.66 11.42 -13.47
CA LYS A 16 0.63 11.20 -14.13
C LYS A 16 1.71 11.99 -13.37
N ARG A 17 2.31 11.36 -12.35
CA ARG A 17 3.28 11.97 -11.45
C ARG A 17 4.55 12.18 -12.27
N GLY A 18 4.79 13.40 -12.75
CA GLY A 18 5.90 13.71 -13.67
C GLY A 18 7.30 13.44 -13.12
N PHE A 19 7.41 13.08 -11.84
CA PHE A 19 8.67 12.76 -11.14
C PHE A 19 8.84 11.26 -10.83
N LEU A 20 7.80 10.43 -10.99
CA LEU A 20 7.91 8.99 -10.74
C LEU A 20 7.97 8.23 -12.04
N SER A 21 9.02 7.42 -12.21
CA SER A 21 9.17 6.49 -13.33
C SER A 21 8.11 5.39 -13.32
N LYS A 22 7.63 5.00 -12.13
CA LYS A 22 6.66 3.92 -11.88
C LYS A 22 5.60 4.38 -10.88
N PRO A 23 4.51 5.03 -11.33
CA PRO A 23 3.56 5.67 -10.42
C PRO A 23 2.68 4.67 -9.64
N ASN A 24 2.61 3.41 -10.06
CA ASN A 24 1.86 2.32 -9.40
C ASN A 24 2.75 1.36 -8.61
N GLU A 25 4.04 1.67 -8.43
CA GLU A 25 4.92 0.84 -7.60
C GLU A 25 5.15 1.51 -6.25
N VAL A 26 5.11 0.73 -5.17
CA VAL A 26 5.39 1.18 -3.80
C VAL A 26 6.41 0.25 -3.15
N GLY A 27 7.44 0.83 -2.53
CA GLY A 27 8.37 0.10 -1.68
C GLY A 27 7.92 0.18 -0.23
N VAL A 28 7.91 -0.95 0.47
CA VAL A 28 7.56 -1.05 1.89
C VAL A 28 8.77 -1.58 2.65
N VAL A 29 9.18 -0.89 3.70
CA VAL A 29 10.29 -1.27 4.58
C VAL A 29 9.78 -1.25 6.02
N ALA A 30 9.79 -2.40 6.69
CA ALA A 30 9.38 -2.51 8.09
C ALA A 30 10.56 -2.17 9.01
N VAL A 31 10.40 -1.15 9.85
CA VAL A 31 11.44 -0.74 10.83
C VAL A 31 10.84 -0.68 12.22
N GLY A 32 11.08 -1.73 13.00
CA GLY A 32 10.74 -1.75 14.42
C GLY A 32 11.78 -0.97 15.23
N PHE A 33 11.43 0.24 15.70
CA PHE A 33 12.32 1.03 16.55
C PHE A 33 11.56 1.68 17.71
N ALA A 34 11.95 1.34 18.94
CA ALA A 34 11.35 1.89 20.16
C ALA A 34 12.24 2.89 20.92
N GLY A 35 13.52 3.04 20.56
CA GLY A 35 14.52 3.78 21.34
C GLY A 35 14.26 5.29 21.50
N GLY A 36 13.33 5.86 20.71
CA GLY A 36 12.94 7.28 20.80
C GLY A 36 11.85 7.57 21.85
N GLN A 37 11.32 6.57 22.55
CA GLN A 37 10.19 6.75 23.46
C GLN A 37 10.19 5.71 24.61
N SER A 38 9.45 5.98 25.69
CA SER A 38 9.51 5.18 26.92
C SER A 38 8.56 3.98 26.98
N LYS A 39 7.59 3.85 26.07
CA LYS A 39 6.55 2.82 26.11
C LYS A 39 6.88 1.62 25.20
N PRO A 40 6.77 0.38 25.64
CA PRO A 40 7.03 -0.76 24.76
C PRO A 40 5.95 -0.89 23.66
N GLY A 41 6.28 -1.54 22.54
CA GLY A 41 5.31 -2.05 21.56
C GLY A 41 5.29 -1.35 20.20
N VAL A 42 5.84 -0.14 20.08
CA VAL A 42 5.92 0.56 18.77
C VAL A 42 6.82 -0.19 17.77
N ASP A 43 7.81 -0.91 18.28
CA ASP A 43 8.71 -1.77 17.52
C ASP A 43 8.00 -2.97 16.87
N ALA A 44 6.93 -3.47 17.48
CA ALA A 44 6.11 -4.54 16.91
C ALA A 44 5.07 -4.05 15.90
N GLY A 45 4.83 -2.74 15.83
CA GLY A 45 3.81 -2.13 14.97
C GLY A 45 3.95 -2.49 13.49
N PRO A 46 5.14 -2.35 12.87
CA PRO A 46 5.33 -2.71 11.46
C PRO A 46 4.96 -4.16 11.15
N THR A 47 5.40 -5.12 11.99
CA THR A 47 5.07 -6.54 11.80
C THR A 47 3.56 -6.78 11.90
N ALA A 48 2.92 -6.22 12.93
CA ALA A 48 1.48 -6.37 13.12
C ALA A 48 0.67 -5.83 11.92
N LEU A 49 1.09 -4.70 11.34
CA LEU A 49 0.42 -4.14 10.16
C LEU A 49 0.52 -5.06 8.94
N ILE A 50 1.70 -5.65 8.69
CA ILE A 50 1.89 -6.62 7.61
C ILE A 50 1.02 -7.86 7.84
N GLU A 51 1.04 -8.42 9.05
CA GLU A 51 0.21 -9.59 9.41
C GLU A 51 -1.29 -9.33 9.28
N THR A 52 -1.74 -8.09 9.48
CA THR A 52 -3.17 -7.71 9.34
C THR A 52 -3.61 -7.46 7.91
N GLY A 53 -2.73 -7.58 6.92
CA GLY A 53 -3.09 -7.50 5.51
C GLY A 53 -2.74 -6.17 4.84
N LEU A 54 -1.78 -5.40 5.35
CA LEU A 54 -1.40 -4.11 4.75
C LEU A 54 -0.95 -4.24 3.29
N LEU A 55 -0.18 -5.29 2.95
CA LEU A 55 0.33 -5.49 1.59
C LEU A 55 -0.80 -5.86 0.62
N GLU A 56 -1.75 -6.65 1.11
CA GLU A 56 -2.96 -7.06 0.41
C GLU A 56 -3.83 -5.84 0.12
N GLN A 57 -4.05 -4.95 1.09
CA GLN A 57 -4.79 -3.70 0.88
C GLN A 57 -4.12 -2.78 -0.14
N LEU A 58 -2.78 -2.68 -0.11
CA LEU A 58 -2.04 -1.91 -1.11
C LEU A 58 -2.27 -2.46 -2.53
N HIS A 59 -2.32 -3.79 -2.67
CA HIS A 59 -2.51 -4.44 -3.96
C HIS A 59 -3.97 -4.44 -4.43
N GLU A 60 -4.90 -4.88 -3.57
CA GLU A 60 -6.30 -5.14 -3.93
C GLU A 60 -7.16 -3.89 -3.92
N ASP A 61 -6.99 -3.01 -2.92
CA ASP A 61 -7.86 -1.83 -2.78
C ASP A 61 -7.32 -0.62 -3.55
N LEU A 62 -5.99 -0.53 -3.72
CA LEU A 62 -5.31 0.65 -4.26
C LEU A 62 -4.55 0.41 -5.57
N ASP A 63 -4.56 -0.83 -6.09
CA ASP A 63 -3.91 -1.22 -7.35
C ASP A 63 -2.40 -0.87 -7.39
N TYR A 64 -1.73 -0.90 -6.23
CA TYR A 64 -0.29 -0.77 -6.15
C TYR A 64 0.40 -2.11 -6.28
N LYS A 65 1.47 -2.13 -7.08
CA LYS A 65 2.47 -3.19 -7.03
C LYS A 65 3.45 -2.90 -5.89
N SER A 66 3.33 -3.64 -4.80
CA SER A 66 4.20 -3.50 -3.63
C SER A 66 5.46 -4.37 -3.72
N SER A 67 6.61 -3.80 -3.38
CA SER A 67 7.85 -4.52 -3.08
C SER A 67 8.12 -4.39 -1.58
N TYR A 68 8.15 -5.51 -0.86
CA TYR A 68 8.44 -5.54 0.57
C TYR A 68 9.90 -5.95 0.79
N ASP A 69 10.66 -5.12 1.49
CA ASP A 69 12.03 -5.45 1.88
C ASP A 69 12.02 -6.33 3.13
N THR A 70 12.56 -7.54 2.98
CA THR A 70 12.55 -8.53 4.06
C THR A 70 13.78 -8.49 4.95
N GLN A 71 14.84 -7.70 4.66
CA GLN A 71 16.07 -7.66 5.48
C GLN A 71 16.82 -6.34 5.42
#